data_AF-A0A954V0X9-F1
#
_entry.id   AF-A0A954V0X9-F1
#
_cell.length_a   1.000
_cell.length_b   1.000
_cell.length_c   1.000
_cell.angle_alpha   90.00
_cell.angle_beta   90.00
_cell.angle_gamma   90.00
#
_symmetry.space_group_name_H-M   'P 1'
#
loop_
_entity.id
_entity.type
_entity.pdbx_description
1 polymer ?
#
loop_
_entity_poly.entity_id
_entity_poly.type
_entity_poly.pdbx_seq_one_letter_code
_entity_poly.pdbx_strand_id
1 'polypeptide(L)' 'MKVLVANLGSTSFKYRLFDMSAELSAGSQDAAANSLGNSARQLARGGVERIGSPTSPCTVQIGDYQGALEMSVPHHGV' A
#
# COMPACT_ATOMS: atom_id res chain seq x y z
N MET A 1 -9.10 12.48 0.01
CA MET A 1 -9.48 11.17 0.55
C MET A 1 -8.27 10.23 0.55
N LYS A 2 -8.03 9.47 1.62
CA LYS A 2 -7.00 8.42 1.65
C LYS A 2 -7.64 7.05 1.51
N VAL A 3 -7.10 6.21 0.63
CA VAL A 3 -7.65 4.86 0.33
C VAL A 3 -6.57 3.81 0.58
N LEU A 4 -6.84 2.85 1.45
CA LEU A 4 -6.01 1.67 1.65
C LEU A 4 -6.52 0.54 0.75
N VAL A 5 -5.69 0.09 -0.17
CA VAL A 5 -5.95 -1.10 -0.99
C VAL A 5 -5.15 -2.25 -0.40
N ALA A 6 -5.84 -3.32 -0.02
CA ALA A 6 -5.23 -4.51 0.53
C ALA A 6 -5.51 -5.74 -0.35
N ASN A 7 -4.49 -6.58 -0.51
CA ASN A 7 -4.59 -7.91 -1.07
C ASN A 7 -4.33 -8.92 0.07
N LEU A 8 -5.37 -9.68 0.40
CA LEU A 8 -5.36 -10.71 1.43
C LEU A 8 -5.14 -12.08 0.78
N GLY A 9 -3.96 -12.64 1.01
CA GLY A 9 -3.68 -14.06 0.77
C GLY A 9 -3.99 -14.88 2.03
N SER A 10 -3.94 -16.21 1.92
CA SER A 10 -4.16 -17.10 3.07
C SER A 10 -3.11 -16.96 4.18
N THR A 11 -1.92 -16.47 3.86
CA THR A 11 -0.78 -16.29 4.79
C THR A 11 -0.05 -14.96 4.58
N SER A 12 -0.69 -13.99 3.91
CA SER A 12 -0.06 -12.71 3.58
C SER A 12 -1.07 -11.57 3.55
N PHE A 13 -0.67 -10.39 4.01
CA PHE A 13 -1.40 -9.15 3.86
C PHE A 13 -0.52 -8.14 3.12
N LYS A 14 -0.82 -7.85 1.86
CA LYS A 14 -0.10 -6.83 1.07
C LYS A 14 -0.95 -5.60 0.93
N TYR A 15 -0.36 -4.42 1.06
CA TYR A 15 -1.14 -3.19 1.01
C TYR A 15 -0.43 -2.05 0.30
N ARG A 16 -1.24 -1.11 -0.17
CA ARG A 16 -0.83 0.21 -0.67
C ARG A 16 -1.79 1.26 -0.14
N LEU A 17 -1.26 2.38 0.32
CA LEU A 17 -2.03 3.55 0.73
C LEU A 17 -1.94 4.61 -0.36
N PHE A 18 -3.08 5.12 -0.81
CA PHE A 18 -3.17 6.14 -1.84
C PHE A 18 -3.82 7.41 -1.31
N ASP A 19 -3.35 8.56 -1.81
CA ASP A 19 -4.06 9.84 -1.72
C ASP A 19 -4.81 10.10 -3.03
N MET A 20 -6.13 10.16 -2.92
CA MET A 20 -7.06 10.48 -4.01
C MET A 20 -7.47 11.96 -4.01
N SER A 21 -6.93 12.80 -3.11
CA SER A 21 -7.32 14.21 -2.98
C SER A 21 -6.83 15.08 -4.14
N ALA A 22 -5.79 14.66 -4.86
CA ALA A 22 -5.20 15.42 -5.96
C ALA A 22 -6.20 15.66 -7.12
N GLU A 23 -7.23 14.83 -7.23
CA GLU A 23 -8.22 14.88 -8.31
C GLU A 23 -9.28 15.98 -8.14
N LEU A 24 -9.51 16.50 -6.92
CA LEU A 24 -10.47 17.60 -6.70
C LEU A 24 -9.92 18.98 -7.08
N SER A 25 -8.61 19.09 -7.31
CA SER A 25 -7.90 20.37 -7.50
C SER A 25 -7.30 20.56 -8.90
N ALA A 26 -7.32 19.55 -9.77
CA ALA A 26 -6.69 19.61 -11.09
C ALA A 26 -7.68 20.08 -12.18
N GLY A 27 -7.97 21.37 -12.19
CA GLY A 27 -8.51 22.06 -13.36
C GLY A 27 -7.39 22.73 -14.14
N SER A 28 -6.66 22.00 -14.99
CA SER A 28 -5.94 22.52 -16.19
C SER A 28 -4.99 21.48 -16.81
N GLN A 29 -4.98 21.45 -18.15
CA GLN A 29 -4.16 20.71 -19.10
C GLN A 29 -2.76 20.24 -18.65
N ASP A 30 -2.45 18.96 -18.88
CA ASP A 30 -1.65 18.55 -20.05
C ASP A 30 -1.76 17.04 -20.30
N ALA A 31 -2.20 16.70 -21.51
CA ALA A 31 -2.43 15.34 -21.97
C ALA A 31 -1.28 14.92 -22.89
N ALA A 32 -0.36 14.09 -22.39
CA ALA A 32 0.50 13.28 -23.26
C ALA A 32 1.09 12.06 -22.54
N ALA A 33 0.93 10.91 -23.19
CA ALA A 33 1.58 9.61 -23.00
C ALA A 33 0.95 8.61 -21.98
N ASN A 34 -0.02 7.86 -22.51
CA ASN A 34 -0.33 6.44 -22.24
C ASN A 34 -1.11 6.03 -20.96
N SER A 35 -2.40 5.74 -21.20
CA SER A 35 -3.22 4.63 -20.65
C SER A 35 -3.70 4.70 -19.18
N LEU A 36 -5.01 4.90 -19.04
CA LEU A 36 -5.83 5.06 -17.82
C LEU A 36 -5.55 6.36 -17.05
N GLY A 37 -6.45 7.33 -17.27
CA GLY A 37 -6.40 8.63 -16.63
C GLY A 37 -6.45 8.55 -15.10
N ASN A 38 -5.69 9.47 -14.51
CA ASN A 38 -5.65 9.88 -13.11
C ASN A 38 -4.90 8.95 -12.13
N SER A 39 -3.64 9.30 -11.89
CA SER A 39 -2.71 8.52 -11.06
C SER A 39 -2.89 8.88 -9.59
N ALA A 40 -3.69 8.10 -8.87
CA ALA A 40 -3.69 8.06 -7.41
C ALA A 40 -2.27 8.11 -6.85
N ARG A 41 -1.95 9.09 -5.98
CA ARG A 41 -0.59 9.21 -5.43
C ARG A 41 -0.38 8.14 -4.36
N GLN A 42 0.49 7.17 -4.62
CA GLN A 42 0.87 6.19 -3.61
C GLN A 42 1.67 6.88 -2.49
N LEU A 43 1.14 6.82 -1.26
CA LEU A 43 1.78 7.34 -0.05
C LEU A 43 2.68 6.29 0.61
N ALA A 44 2.23 5.04 0.62
CA ALA A 44 2.97 3.94 1.23
C ALA A 44 2.64 2.60 0.56
N ARG A 45 3.54 1.63 0.72
CA ARG A 45 3.28 0.22 0.42
C ARG A 45 3.93 -0.66 1.47
N GLY A 46 3.42 -1.86 1.64
CA GLY A 46 4.04 -2.80 2.54
C GLY A 46 3.35 -4.14 2.52
N GLY A 47 3.75 -4.99 3.45
CA GLY A 47 3.04 -6.21 3.69
C GLY A 47 3.58 -7.00 4.87
N VAL A 48 2.76 -7.97 5.26
CA VAL A 48 3.10 -9.02 6.20
C VAL A 48 3.09 -10.32 5.44
N GLU A 49 4.16 -11.09 5.57
CA GLU A 49 4.31 -12.42 4.98
C GLU A 49 4.34 -13.48 6.07
N ARG A 50 3.98 -14.73 5.72
CA ARG A 50 4.01 -15.87 6.65
C ARG A 50 3.16 -15.64 7.92
N ILE A 51 1.98 -15.06 7.77
CA ILE A 51 1.01 -14.94 8.86
C ILE A 51 0.66 -16.36 9.38
N GLY A 52 0.60 -16.52 10.70
CA GLY A 52 0.41 -17.81 11.38
C GLY A 52 1.70 -18.59 11.62
N SER A 53 2.84 -18.12 11.11
CA SER A 53 4.16 -18.68 11.47
C SER A 53 4.68 -18.10 12.80
N PRO A 54 5.67 -18.74 13.46
CA PRO A 54 6.27 -18.20 14.69
C PRO A 54 6.85 -16.79 14.53
N THR A 55 7.38 -16.48 13.34
CA THR A 55 7.86 -15.14 12.96
C THR A 55 7.39 -14.78 11.56
N SER A 56 6.97 -13.53 11.39
CA SER A 56 6.43 -12.96 10.17
C SER A 56 7.25 -11.71 9.80
N PRO A 57 7.81 -11.63 8.58
CA PRO A 57 8.40 -10.41 8.07
C PRO A 57 7.32 -9.37 7.81
N CYS A 58 7.48 -8.20 8.42
CA CYS A 58 6.64 -7.03 8.24
C CYS A 58 7.47 -5.94 7.57
N THR A 59 7.06 -5.49 6.39
CA THR A 59 7.78 -4.48 5.61
C THR A 59 6.91 -3.28 5.30
N VAL A 60 7.53 -2.11 5.24
CA VAL A 60 6.88 -0.86 4.83
C VAL A 60 7.86 0.01 4.05
N GLN A 61 7.34 0.70 3.04
CA GLN A 61 8.02 1.77 2.33
C GLN A 61 7.11 3.00 2.29
N ILE A 62 7.68 4.16 2.65
CA ILE A 62 6.99 5.47 2.68
C ILE A 62 7.92 6.49 2.02
N GLY A 63 7.65 6.84 0.77
CA GLY A 63 8.61 7.61 -0.04
C GLY A 63 9.96 6.88 -0.10
N ASP A 64 11.02 7.57 0.34
CA ASP A 64 12.38 7.03 0.40
C ASP A 64 12.65 6.20 1.67
N TYR A 65 11.81 6.34 2.70
CA TYR A 65 11.94 5.55 3.92
C TYR A 65 11.54 4.09 3.67
N GLN A 66 12.34 3.17 4.20
CA GLN A 66 12.08 1.74 4.22
C GLN A 66 12.26 1.20 5.64
N GLY A 67 11.32 0.37 6.09
CA GLY A 67 11.36 -0.29 7.38
C GLY A 67 11.03 -1.77 7.24
N ALA A 68 11.71 -2.58 8.04
CA ALA A 68 11.45 -4.01 8.17
C ALA A 68 11.49 -4.40 9.64
N LEU A 69 10.56 -5.25 10.06
CA LEU A 69 10.49 -5.85 11.37
C LEU A 69 10.23 -7.35 11.21
N GLU A 70 10.73 -8.14 12.16
CA GLU A 70 10.28 -9.52 12.35
C GLU A 70 9.47 -9.58 13.65
N MET A 71 8.25 -10.10 13.58
CA MET A 71 7.39 -10.25 14.75
C MET A 71 6.43 -11.42 14.60
N SER A 72 5.87 -11.89 15.71
CA SER A 72 4.78 -12.87 15.65
C SER A 72 3.50 -12.20 15.15
N VAL A 73 2.96 -12.69 14.03
CA VAL A 73 1.63 -12.29 13.52
C VAL A 73 0.76 -13.55 13.40
N PRO A 74 -0.01 -13.90 14.44
CA PRO A 74 -0.71 -15.19 14.51
C PRO A 74 -1.88 -15.29 13.53
N HIS A 75 -2.53 -14.17 13.21
CA HIS A 75 -3.73 -14.13 12.37
C HIS A 75 -3.87 -12.79 11.65
N HIS A 76 -4.79 -12.72 10.70
CA HIS A 76 -5.03 -11.53 9.87
C HIS A 76 -5.76 -10.39 10.61
N GLY A 77 -6.44 -10.69 11.73
CA GLY A 77 -7.15 -9.65 12.51
C GLY A 77 -8.43 -10.11 13.21
N VAL A 78 -8.43 -11.30 13.81
CA VAL A 78 -9.44 -11.76 14.79
C VAL A 78 -8.73 -12.49 15.91
#